data_AF-A0AAX1U203-F1
#
_entry.id   AF-A0AAX1U203-F1
#
_cell.length_a   1.000
_cell.length_b   1.000
_cell.length_c   1.000
_cell.angle_alpha   90.00
_cell.angle_beta   90.00
_cell.angle_gamma   90.00
#
_symmetry.space_group_name_H-M   'P 1'
#
loop_
_entity.id
_entity.type
_entity.pdbx_description
1 polymer ?
#
loop_
_entity_poly.entity_id
_entity_poly.type
_entity_poly.pdbx_seq_one_letter_code
_entity_poly.pdbx_strand_id
1 'polypeptide(L)'
;MEEDFKWLDRYLKTHYTGFVVNNYDVGCHLYLKDINNFIQNVGRYANVIIVRNEDGDTLLNTCGTYIDRIWPEISWGSRTNETMQDANYIANELCKLREEEGYFPDPLPKVKRFMKQVFGQEVVVQNDEFLKCVREEELEEDMQIGRDLSV
;
A
#
# COMPACT_ATOMS: atom_id res chain seq x y z
N MET A 1 26.47 -8.35 -3.73
CA MET A 1 25.10 -8.12 -4.23
C MET A 1 24.05 -8.74 -3.32
N GLU A 2 24.07 -10.05 -3.05
CA GLU A 2 23.05 -10.69 -2.19
C GLU A 2 23.27 -10.45 -0.66
N GLU A 3 24.51 -10.15 -0.24
CA GLU A 3 24.79 -9.80 1.15
C GLU A 3 24.46 -8.35 1.52
N ASP A 4 24.46 -7.46 0.53
CA ASP A 4 24.36 -6.01 0.73
C ASP A 4 22.94 -5.59 1.17
N PHE A 5 21.92 -6.38 0.84
CA PHE A 5 20.51 -6.11 1.19
C PHE A 5 20.00 -6.89 2.39
N LYS A 6 20.81 -7.76 3.02
CA LYS A 6 20.37 -8.55 4.21
C LYS A 6 19.87 -7.67 5.34
N TRP A 7 20.34 -6.44 5.45
CA TRP A 7 19.87 -5.49 6.45
C TRP A 7 18.52 -4.88 6.05
N LEU A 8 18.29 -4.59 4.77
CA LEU A 8 17.00 -4.10 4.25
C LEU A 8 15.91 -5.17 4.35
N ASP A 9 16.24 -6.42 4.11
CA ASP A 9 15.35 -7.55 4.41
C ASP A 9 14.91 -7.56 5.87
N ARG A 10 15.85 -7.32 6.81
CA ARG A 10 15.54 -7.24 8.24
C ARG A 10 14.73 -6.00 8.58
N TYR A 11 15.10 -4.86 8.01
CA TYR A 11 14.39 -3.59 8.14
C TYR A 11 12.93 -3.72 7.70
N LEU A 12 12.68 -4.43 6.60
CA LEU A 12 11.35 -4.63 6.04
C LEU A 12 10.52 -5.64 6.83
N LYS A 13 11.14 -6.64 7.47
CA LYS A 13 10.50 -7.67 8.32
C LYS A 13 10.11 -7.17 9.72
N THR A 14 9.79 -5.89 9.85
CA THR A 14 9.38 -5.25 11.11
C THR A 14 7.86 -5.05 11.14
N HIS A 15 7.38 -4.40 12.20
CA HIS A 15 5.98 -4.01 12.33
C HIS A 15 5.81 -2.54 12.00
N TYR A 16 4.70 -2.22 11.36
CA TYR A 16 4.35 -0.86 10.97
C TYR A 16 3.00 -0.46 11.54
N THR A 17 2.74 0.84 11.53
CA THR A 17 1.42 1.39 11.73
C THR A 17 1.08 2.34 10.59
N GLY A 18 -0.05 2.08 9.93
CA GLY A 18 -0.62 2.96 8.90
C GLY A 18 -1.58 3.96 9.52
N PHE A 19 -1.47 5.23 9.12
CA PHE A 19 -2.32 6.33 9.55
C PHE A 19 -2.88 7.08 8.36
N VAL A 20 -3.99 7.78 8.57
CA VAL A 20 -4.43 8.83 7.64
C VAL A 20 -3.62 10.09 7.95
N VAL A 21 -3.12 10.75 6.91
CA VAL A 21 -2.36 12.00 7.07
C VAL A 21 -3.24 13.04 7.79
N ASN A 22 -2.68 13.68 8.82
CA ASN A 22 -3.38 14.60 9.74
C ASN A 22 -4.41 13.94 10.69
N ASN A 23 -4.48 12.61 10.76
CA ASN A 23 -5.26 11.88 11.77
C ASN A 23 -4.43 10.70 12.32
N TYR A 24 -3.65 11.00 13.37
CA TYR A 24 -2.71 10.05 13.98
C TYR A 24 -3.24 9.38 15.25
N ASP A 25 -4.48 9.69 15.66
CA ASP A 25 -5.09 9.14 16.87
C ASP A 25 -5.52 7.67 16.72
N VAL A 26 -5.76 7.25 15.48
CA VAL A 26 -6.16 5.89 15.11
C VAL A 26 -5.15 5.33 14.13
N GLY A 27 -4.50 4.22 14.50
CA GLY A 27 -3.53 3.52 13.67
C GLY A 27 -3.99 2.12 13.28
N CYS A 28 -3.64 1.67 12.07
CA CYS A 28 -3.79 0.30 11.64
C CYS A 28 -2.46 -0.44 11.77
N HIS A 29 -2.40 -1.52 12.54
CA HIS A 29 -1.19 -2.33 12.63
C HIS A 29 -0.96 -3.14 11.34
N LEU A 30 0.23 -3.03 10.75
CA LEU A 30 0.58 -3.60 9.45
C LEU A 30 1.89 -4.40 9.52
N TYR A 31 1.95 -5.47 8.73
CA TYR A 31 3.18 -6.08 8.24
C TYR A 31 3.44 -5.60 6.81
N LEU A 32 4.66 -5.79 6.30
CA LEU A 32 5.03 -5.44 4.92
C LEU A 32 3.98 -5.91 3.91
N LYS A 33 3.56 -7.18 3.99
CA LYS A 33 2.57 -7.78 3.09
C LYS A 33 1.19 -7.12 3.11
N ASP A 34 0.84 -6.39 4.17
CA ASP A 34 -0.46 -5.74 4.28
C ASP A 34 -0.45 -4.31 3.70
N ILE A 35 0.74 -3.79 3.35
CA ILE A 35 0.92 -2.39 2.97
C ILE A 35 0.16 -2.06 1.69
N ASN A 36 0.27 -2.88 0.64
CA ASN A 36 -0.45 -2.60 -0.58
C ASN A 36 -1.98 -2.67 -0.35
N ASN A 37 -2.48 -3.71 0.33
CA ASN A 37 -3.90 -3.77 0.74
C ASN A 37 -4.38 -2.51 1.48
N PHE A 38 -3.59 -2.00 2.43
CA PHE A 38 -3.92 -0.79 3.18
C PHE A 38 -3.92 0.45 2.27
N ILE A 39 -2.89 0.64 1.44
CA ILE A 39 -2.81 1.76 0.49
C ILE A 39 -3.97 1.72 -0.50
N GLN A 40 -4.28 0.57 -1.10
CA GLN A 40 -5.34 0.52 -2.12
C GLN A 40 -6.72 0.76 -1.54
N ASN A 41 -6.99 0.38 -0.27
CA ASN A 41 -8.30 0.54 0.33
C ASN A 41 -8.48 1.85 1.11
N VAL A 42 -7.50 2.24 1.93
CA VAL A 42 -7.54 3.48 2.70
C VAL A 42 -7.12 4.67 1.83
N GLY A 43 -6.09 4.47 1.01
CA GLY A 43 -5.57 5.47 0.07
C GLY A 43 -6.59 5.97 -0.94
N ARG A 44 -7.61 5.16 -1.25
CA ARG A 44 -8.72 5.55 -2.13
C ARG A 44 -9.51 6.75 -1.58
N TYR A 45 -9.52 6.95 -0.26
CA TYR A 45 -10.33 7.97 0.42
C TYR A 45 -9.50 9.04 1.12
N ALA A 46 -8.22 8.79 1.38
CA ALA A 46 -7.33 9.77 2.00
C ALA A 46 -5.86 9.47 1.72
N ASN A 47 -4.99 10.47 1.87
CA ASN A 47 -3.55 10.22 1.90
C ASN A 47 -3.18 9.44 3.17
N VAL A 48 -2.27 8.49 3.04
CA VAL A 48 -1.79 7.68 4.17
C VAL A 48 -0.30 7.81 4.38
N ILE A 49 0.13 7.48 5.59
CA ILE A 49 1.53 7.39 5.99
C ILE A 49 1.75 6.10 6.75
N ILE A 50 2.86 5.44 6.48
CA ILE A 50 3.23 4.16 7.09
C ILE A 50 4.51 4.37 7.87
N VAL A 51 4.43 4.13 9.18
CA VAL A 51 5.50 4.41 10.13
C VAL A 51 5.98 3.10 10.74
N ARG A 52 7.30 2.94 10.88
CA ARG A 52 7.92 1.81 11.56
C ARG A 52 7.72 1.93 13.06
N ASN A 53 7.29 0.84 13.69
CA ASN A 53 7.00 0.85 15.13
C ASN A 53 8.27 0.83 16.00
N GLU A 54 9.41 0.41 15.47
CA GLU A 54 10.65 0.25 16.23
C GLU A 54 11.29 1.60 16.60
N ASP A 55 11.30 2.54 15.66
CA ASP A 55 11.98 3.83 15.78
C ASP A 55 11.08 5.03 15.45
N GLY A 56 9.87 4.80 14.93
CA GLY A 56 8.97 5.88 14.50
C GLY A 56 9.34 6.47 13.14
N ASP A 57 10.25 5.84 12.39
CA ASP A 57 10.64 6.33 11.06
C ASP A 57 9.51 6.12 10.04
N THR A 58 9.29 7.12 9.20
CA THR A 58 8.35 7.01 8.08
C THR A 58 8.94 6.12 7.00
N LEU A 59 8.30 4.97 6.75
CA LEU A 59 8.64 4.10 5.62
C LEU A 59 8.22 4.75 4.31
N LEU A 60 6.98 5.22 4.24
CA LEU A 60 6.44 5.87 3.05
C LEU A 60 5.22 6.73 3.38
N ASN A 61 4.88 7.62 2.44
CA ASN A 61 3.59 8.31 2.39
C ASN A 61 2.96 8.19 1.00
N THR A 62 1.69 8.56 0.89
CA THR A 62 0.94 8.47 -0.37
C THR A 62 0.24 9.78 -0.74
N CYS A 63 -0.02 9.92 -2.04
CA CYS A 63 -1.06 10.77 -2.59
C CYS A 63 -2.16 9.86 -3.12
N GLY A 64 -3.26 9.74 -2.37
CA GLY A 64 -4.27 8.73 -2.59
C GLY A 64 -3.70 7.30 -2.51
N THR A 65 -3.89 6.51 -3.57
CA THR A 65 -3.37 5.15 -3.72
C THR A 65 -1.95 5.07 -4.29
N TYR A 66 -1.32 6.21 -4.60
CA TYR A 66 0.01 6.27 -5.18
C TYR A 66 1.06 6.60 -4.12
N ILE A 67 2.16 5.86 -4.09
CA ILE A 67 3.30 6.16 -3.21
C ILE A 67 3.96 7.46 -3.70
N ASP A 68 4.07 8.45 -2.81
CA ASP A 68 4.66 9.76 -3.10
C ASP A 68 6.13 9.80 -2.68
N ARG A 69 6.42 9.45 -1.43
CA ARG A 69 7.78 9.40 -0.88
C ARG A 69 8.02 8.08 -0.17
N ILE A 70 9.23 7.57 -0.33
CA ILE A 70 9.76 6.38 0.34
C ILE A 70 10.98 6.80 1.14
N TRP A 71 11.17 6.15 2.29
CA TRP A 71 12.35 6.25 3.12
C TRP A 71 13.64 6.07 2.29
N PRO A 72 14.73 6.78 2.63
CA PRO A 72 14.81 7.81 3.66
C PRO A 72 14.17 9.14 3.23
N GLU A 73 13.49 9.82 4.16
CA GLU A 73 12.86 11.14 3.94
C GLU A 73 13.91 12.26 3.96
N ILE A 74 14.85 12.19 3.02
CA ILE A 74 15.95 13.14 2.86
C ILE A 74 15.78 13.97 1.59
N SER A 75 16.29 15.22 1.67
CA SER A 75 16.28 16.15 0.53
C SER A 75 17.03 15.57 -0.67
N TRP A 76 16.65 15.96 -1.89
CA TRP A 76 17.28 15.44 -3.10
C TRP A 76 18.80 15.68 -3.13
N GLY A 77 19.27 16.84 -2.67
CA GLY A 77 20.71 17.15 -2.58
C GLY A 77 21.46 16.40 -1.46
N SER A 78 20.74 15.73 -0.57
CA SER A 78 21.31 14.93 0.53
C SER A 78 21.35 13.43 0.21
N ARG A 79 20.77 13.00 -0.91
CA ARG A 79 20.76 11.59 -1.33
C ARG A 79 22.14 11.17 -1.81
N THR A 80 22.72 10.18 -1.16
CA THR A 80 23.89 9.44 -1.64
C THR A 80 23.45 8.30 -2.56
N ASN A 81 24.36 7.77 -3.36
CA ASN A 81 24.09 6.58 -4.18
C ASN A 81 23.57 5.40 -3.34
N GLU A 82 24.08 5.23 -2.12
CA GLU A 82 23.63 4.19 -1.17
C GLU A 82 22.15 4.42 -0.79
N THR A 83 21.80 5.63 -0.32
CA THR A 83 20.41 5.93 0.04
C THR A 83 19.43 5.81 -1.14
N MET A 84 19.90 6.05 -2.37
CA MET A 84 19.10 5.81 -3.57
C MET A 84 18.93 4.32 -3.86
N GLN A 85 19.97 3.50 -3.70
CA GLN A 85 19.87 2.05 -3.84
C GLN A 85 18.92 1.45 -2.81
N ASP A 86 18.97 1.92 -1.57
CA ASP A 86 18.09 1.47 -0.50
C ASP A 86 16.62 1.83 -0.79
N ALA A 87 16.36 3.08 -1.17
CA ALA A 87 15.01 3.51 -1.55
C ALA A 87 14.47 2.73 -2.76
N ASN A 88 15.32 2.46 -3.76
CA ASN A 88 14.93 1.66 -4.92
C ASN A 88 14.64 0.20 -4.54
N TYR A 89 15.40 -0.37 -3.61
CA TYR A 89 15.13 -1.71 -3.10
C TYR A 89 13.76 -1.78 -2.42
N ILE A 90 13.47 -0.83 -1.52
CA ILE A 90 12.17 -0.74 -0.84
C ILE A 90 11.05 -0.55 -1.87
N ALA A 91 11.24 0.35 -2.84
CA ALA A 91 10.27 0.58 -3.91
C ALA A 91 9.98 -0.71 -4.70
N ASN A 92 11.00 -1.48 -5.04
CA ASN A 92 10.84 -2.76 -5.74
C ASN A 92 10.06 -3.78 -4.91
N GLU A 93 10.33 -3.90 -3.61
CA GLU A 93 9.56 -4.80 -2.73
C GLU A 93 8.09 -4.38 -2.64
N LEU A 94 7.81 -3.08 -2.55
CA LEU A 94 6.43 -2.57 -2.56
C LEU A 94 5.72 -2.77 -3.91
N CYS A 95 6.45 -2.63 -5.02
CA CYS A 95 5.93 -2.92 -6.36
C CYS A 95 5.54 -4.39 -6.50
N LYS A 96 6.37 -5.33 -6.02
CA LYS A 96 6.04 -6.77 -6.03
C LYS A 96 4.72 -7.06 -5.32
N LEU A 97 4.48 -6.46 -4.16
CA LEU A 97 3.21 -6.62 -3.44
C LEU A 97 2.01 -6.14 -4.28
N ARG A 98 2.18 -5.04 -5.02
CA ARG A 98 1.14 -4.49 -5.91
C ARG A 98 0.93 -5.37 -7.14
N GLU A 99 1.97 -6.00 -7.66
CA GLU A 99 1.88 -6.98 -8.76
C GLU A 99 1.18 -8.27 -8.31
N GLU A 100 1.44 -8.72 -7.07
CA GLU A 100 0.84 -9.92 -6.49
C GLU A 100 -0.64 -9.73 -6.08
N GLU A 101 -0.97 -8.60 -5.44
CA GLU A 101 -2.32 -8.34 -4.92
C GLU A 101 -3.20 -7.52 -5.88
N GLY A 102 -2.61 -6.81 -6.83
CA GLY A 102 -3.29 -5.91 -7.74
C GLY A 102 -3.64 -4.53 -7.16
N TYR A 103 -4.36 -3.74 -7.95
CA TYR A 103 -4.83 -2.39 -7.60
C TYR A 103 -6.11 -2.35 -6.78
N PHE A 104 -6.87 -3.45 -6.80
CA PHE A 104 -8.19 -3.53 -6.19
C PHE A 104 -8.31 -4.77 -5.28
N PRO A 105 -7.41 -4.96 -4.31
CA PRO A 105 -7.50 -6.10 -3.39
C PRO A 105 -8.66 -5.91 -2.41
N ASP A 106 -9.31 -7.01 -2.05
CA ASP A 106 -10.35 -6.99 -1.02
C ASP A 106 -9.74 -6.54 0.31
N PRO A 107 -10.34 -5.57 1.03
CA PRO A 107 -9.75 -5.05 2.25
C PRO A 107 -9.69 -6.13 3.32
N LEU A 108 -8.52 -6.28 3.93
CA LEU A 108 -8.32 -7.18 5.06
C LEU A 108 -9.26 -6.81 6.22
N PRO A 109 -9.69 -7.76 7.08
CA PRO A 109 -10.59 -7.47 8.20
C PRO A 109 -10.12 -6.32 9.11
N LYS A 110 -8.80 -6.21 9.33
CA LYS A 110 -8.21 -5.12 10.11
C LYS A 110 -8.26 -3.77 9.40
N VAL A 111 -8.15 -3.76 8.07
CA VAL A 111 -8.27 -2.56 7.23
C VAL A 111 -9.72 -2.10 7.18
N LYS A 112 -10.69 -3.01 7.00
CA LYS A 112 -12.13 -2.69 7.13
C LYS A 112 -12.47 -2.07 8.48
N ARG A 113 -11.98 -2.65 9.58
CA ARG A 113 -12.19 -2.09 10.93
C ARG A 113 -11.60 -0.70 11.08
N PHE A 114 -10.39 -0.49 10.56
CA PHE A 114 -9.75 0.82 10.56
C PHE A 114 -10.56 1.85 9.76
N MET A 115 -10.96 1.53 8.53
CA MET A 115 -11.78 2.41 7.69
C MET A 115 -13.09 2.79 8.39
N LYS A 116 -13.76 1.82 9.03
CA LYS A 116 -14.98 2.08 9.80
C LYS A 116 -14.75 3.07 10.95
N GLN A 117 -13.61 2.96 11.65
CA GLN A 117 -13.29 3.84 12.78
C GLN A 117 -12.94 5.26 12.31
N VAL A 118 -12.21 5.38 11.21
CA VAL A 118 -11.69 6.68 10.74
C VAL A 118 -12.70 7.43 9.87
N PHE A 119 -13.40 6.72 8.98
CA PHE A 119 -14.28 7.33 7.99
C PHE A 119 -15.77 7.03 8.22
N GLY A 120 -16.09 6.07 9.09
CA GLY A 120 -17.46 5.62 9.33
C GLY A 120 -17.88 4.45 8.44
N GLN A 121 -19.08 3.90 8.72
CA GLN A 121 -19.61 2.72 8.04
C GLN A 121 -19.93 2.97 6.56
N GLU A 122 -20.32 4.18 6.19
CA GLU A 122 -20.70 4.55 4.82
C GLU A 122 -19.54 4.33 3.83
N VAL A 123 -18.33 4.77 4.19
CA VAL A 123 -17.13 4.58 3.36
C VAL A 123 -16.77 3.10 3.19
N VAL A 124 -17.01 2.26 4.20
CA VAL A 124 -16.79 0.81 4.06
C VAL A 124 -17.76 0.20 3.05
N VAL A 125 -19.03 0.61 3.06
CA VAL A 125 -20.04 0.14 2.09
C VAL A 125 -19.67 0.62 0.69
N GLN A 126 -19.32 1.89 0.52
CA GLN A 126 -18.88 2.45 -0.76
C GLN A 126 -17.66 1.71 -1.32
N ASN A 127 -16.71 1.33 -0.47
CA ASN A 127 -15.54 0.57 -0.88
C ASN A 127 -15.90 -0.83 -1.37
N ASP A 128 -16.76 -1.53 -0.62
CA ASP A 128 -17.21 -2.87 -0.99
C ASP A 128 -18.03 -2.85 -2.30
N GLU A 129 -18.86 -1.82 -2.51
CA GLU A 129 -19.61 -1.61 -3.77
C GLU A 129 -18.67 -1.30 -4.94
N PHE A 130 -17.69 -0.40 -4.75
CA PHE A 130 -16.69 -0.09 -5.77
C PHE A 130 -15.95 -1.35 -6.23
N LEU A 131 -15.45 -2.16 -5.28
CA LEU A 131 -14.72 -3.39 -5.61
C LEU A 131 -15.61 -4.40 -6.32
N LYS A 132 -16.89 -4.49 -5.95
CA LYS A 132 -17.85 -5.34 -6.66
C LYS A 132 -18.01 -4.91 -8.11
N CYS A 133 -18.17 -3.61 -8.38
CA CYS A 133 -18.28 -3.09 -9.75
C CYS A 133 -17.03 -3.40 -10.58
N VAL A 134 -15.83 -3.17 -10.03
CA VAL A 134 -14.57 -3.50 -10.72
C VAL A 134 -14.51 -4.98 -11.12
N ARG A 135 -14.90 -5.88 -10.22
CA ARG A 135 -14.92 -7.33 -10.52
C ARG A 135 -15.92 -7.71 -11.60
N GLU A 136 -17.08 -7.05 -11.63
CA GLU A 136 -18.08 -7.26 -12.67
C GLU A 136 -17.55 -6.80 -14.04
N GLU A 137 -16.88 -5.65 -14.10
CA GLU A 137 -16.24 -5.14 -15.32
C GLU A 137 -15.11 -6.06 -15.82
N GLU A 138 -14.21 -6.51 -14.93
CA GLU A 138 -13.12 -7.46 -15.28
C GLU A 138 -13.67 -8.77 -15.89
N LEU A 139 -14.77 -9.30 -15.33
CA LEU A 139 -15.41 -10.52 -15.84
C LEU A 139 -16.08 -10.31 -17.21
N GLU A 140 -16.67 -9.14 -17.45
CA GLU A 140 -17.28 -8.80 -18.75
C GLU A 140 -16.22 -8.68 -19.85
N GLU A 141 -15.08 -8.04 -19.57
CA GLU A 141 -13.95 -7.94 -20.50
C GLU A 141 -13.39 -9.32 -20.88
N ASP A 142 -13.15 -10.19 -19.89
CA ASP A 142 -12.64 -11.55 -20.12
C ASP A 142 -13.60 -12.39 -20.98
N MET A 143 -14.91 -12.29 -20.74
CA MET A 143 -15.93 -12.97 -21.55
C MET A 143 -15.94 -12.47 -22.99
N GLN A 144 -15.72 -11.18 -23.21
CA GLN A 144 -15.68 -10.59 -24.55
C GLN A 144 -14.42 -11.04 -25.32
N ILE A 145 -13.26 -11.02 -24.67
CA ILE A 145 -12.00 -11.53 -25.26
C ILE A 145 -12.11 -13.02 -25.61
N GLY A 146 -12.70 -13.83 -24.72
CA GLY A 146 -12.90 -15.26 -24.96
C GLY A 146 -13.81 -15.56 -26.16
N ARG A 147 -14.80 -14.69 -26.43
CA ARG A 147 -15.65 -14.78 -27.62
C ARG A 147 -14.89 -14.41 -28.89
N ASP A 148 -14.11 -13.33 -28.86
CA ASP A 148 -13.38 -12.85 -30.03
C ASP A 148 -12.23 -13.78 -30.45
N LEU A 149 -11.63 -14.53 -29.52
CA LEU A 149 -10.62 -15.56 -29.81
C LEU A 149 -11.21 -16.90 -30.30
N SER A 150 -12.53 -17.06 -30.25
CA SER A 150 -13.23 -18.29 -30.67
C SER A 150 -13.81 -18.23 -32.08
N VAL A 151 -13.47 -17.18 -32.86
CA VAL A 151 -13.89 -16.95 -34.25
C VAL A 151 -12.75 -17.20 -35.23
#